data_AF-A0A7S1L2B8-F1
#
_entry.id   AF-A0A7S1L2B8-F1
#
_cell.length_a   1.000
_cell.length_b   1.000
_cell.length_c   1.000
_cell.angle_alpha   90.00
_cell.angle_beta   90.00
_cell.angle_gamma   90.00
#
_symmetry.space_group_name_H-M   'P 1'
#
loop_
_entity.id
_entity.type
_entity.pdbx_description
1 polymer ?
#
loop_
_entity_poly.entity_id
_entity_poly.type
_entity_poly.pdbx_seq_one_letter_code
_entity_poly.pdbx_strand_id
1 'polypeptide(L)'
;KERKASVQLEQCLGAAVKAENVPAHCSRCAKRAEGSYSESAHEKVQRIWAAPPLLVVQLKRFRSTRGLSYKLLQHVTFPASLDVREYMAGDAEAEDVLSKESAFKSLSRTETRYRLFGVVNHIGEMCAGHYT
;
A
#
# COMPACT_ATOMS: atom_id res chain seq x y z
N LYS A 1 6.39 11.89 -25.09
CA LYS A 1 6.38 11.28 -23.74
C LYS A 1 6.77 12.36 -22.74
N GLU A 2 5.81 13.05 -22.10
CA GLU A 2 6.13 13.98 -21.02
C GLU A 2 6.76 13.22 -19.85
N ARG A 3 8.01 13.54 -19.53
CA ARG A 3 8.64 13.08 -18.30
C ARG A 3 8.06 13.94 -17.18
N LYS A 4 7.14 13.37 -16.39
CA LYS A 4 6.70 13.99 -15.14
C LYS A 4 7.88 14.11 -14.18
N ALA A 5 7.83 15.10 -13.29
CA ALA A 5 8.82 15.28 -12.23
C ALA A 5 9.02 13.97 -11.44
N SER A 6 10.23 13.75 -10.91
CA SER A 6 10.49 12.59 -10.07
C SER A 6 9.58 12.57 -8.84
N VAL A 7 9.13 11.39 -8.44
CA VAL A 7 8.36 11.16 -7.21
C VAL A 7 9.22 10.40 -6.21
N GLN A 8 9.03 10.67 -4.92
CA GLN A 8 9.72 9.95 -3.86
C GLN A 8 8.96 8.68 -3.47
N LEU A 9 9.66 7.61 -3.12
CA LEU A 9 9.04 6.36 -2.69
C LEU A 9 8.11 6.56 -1.48
N GLU A 10 8.51 7.44 -0.57
CA GLU A 10 7.79 7.86 0.62
C GLU A 10 6.43 8.49 0.26
N GLN A 11 6.35 9.21 -0.86
CA GLN A 11 5.07 9.73 -1.37
C GLN A 11 4.17 8.59 -1.86
N CYS A 12 4.73 7.54 -2.45
CA CYS A 12 3.97 6.36 -2.85
C CYS A 12 3.46 5.57 -1.62
N LEU A 13 4.29 5.41 -0.60
CA LEU A 13 3.91 4.75 0.66
C LEU A 13 2.85 5.55 1.41
N GLY A 14 3.02 6.87 1.52
CA GLY A 14 2.03 7.79 2.08
C GLY A 14 0.70 7.74 1.32
N ALA A 15 0.72 7.65 -0.01
CA ALA A 15 -0.48 7.48 -0.82
C ALA A 15 -1.16 6.11 -0.61
N ALA A 16 -0.38 5.05 -0.36
CA ALA A 16 -0.91 3.71 -0.12
C ALA A 16 -1.62 3.59 1.23
N VAL A 17 -1.19 4.36 2.25
CA VAL A 17 -1.81 4.38 3.59
C VAL A 17 -2.77 5.53 3.82
N LYS A 18 -3.04 6.34 2.78
CA LYS A 18 -3.94 7.48 2.87
C LYS A 18 -5.36 7.01 3.14
N ALA A 19 -6.06 7.69 4.05
CA ALA A 19 -7.48 7.46 4.28
C ALA A 19 -8.29 7.76 3.01
N GLU A 20 -9.22 6.86 2.69
CA GLU A 20 -10.14 6.99 1.56
C GLU A 20 -11.59 6.77 2.02
N ASN A 21 -12.52 7.49 1.40
CA ASN A 21 -13.95 7.32 1.66
C ASN A 21 -14.50 6.28 0.69
N VAL A 22 -15.03 5.19 1.22
CA VAL A 22 -15.63 4.10 0.45
C VAL A 22 -17.09 3.91 0.85
N PRO A 23 -18.01 3.71 -0.12
CA PRO A 23 -19.35 3.27 0.19
C PRO A 23 -19.28 1.82 0.68
N ALA A 24 -19.81 1.57 1.87
CA ALA A 24 -19.91 0.21 2.41
C ALA A 24 -21.19 0.05 3.21
N HIS A 25 -21.61 -1.21 3.37
CA HIS A 25 -22.72 -1.55 4.24
C HIS A 25 -22.30 -1.47 5.70
N CYS A 26 -23.12 -0.81 6.52
CA CYS A 26 -22.96 -0.78 7.96
C CYS A 26 -24.21 -1.30 8.65
N SER A 27 -24.06 -2.36 9.45
CA SER A 27 -25.18 -2.98 10.19
C SER A 27 -25.87 -2.04 11.18
N ARG A 28 -25.20 -0.96 11.62
CA ARG A 28 -25.75 0.07 12.51
C ARG A 28 -26.41 1.24 11.77
N CYS A 29 -25.88 1.60 10.60
CA CYS A 29 -26.34 2.75 9.82
C CYS A 29 -27.37 2.37 8.76
N ALA A 30 -27.40 1.11 8.33
CA ALA A 30 -28.36 0.60 7.37
C ALA A 30 -29.76 0.57 7.99
N LYS A 31 -30.54 1.62 7.73
CA LYS A 31 -31.96 1.62 8.04
C LYS A 31 -32.68 0.78 6.98
N ARG A 32 -33.52 -0.17 7.42
CA ARG A 32 -34.44 -0.88 6.53
C ARG A 32 -35.54 0.09 6.09
N ALA A 33 -35.30 0.85 5.02
CA ALA A 33 -36.38 1.44 4.24
C ALA A 33 -36.69 0.46 3.10
N GLU A 34 -37.84 -0.20 3.16
CA GLU A 34 -38.44 -0.91 2.01
C GLU A 34 -37.53 -1.99 1.35
N GLY A 35 -36.71 -2.68 2.13
CA GLY A 35 -35.88 -3.79 1.64
C GLY A 35 -34.61 -3.39 0.86
N SER A 36 -34.32 -2.09 0.75
CA SER A 36 -33.08 -1.59 0.15
C SER A 36 -31.97 -1.47 1.19
N TYR A 37 -30.80 -2.06 0.92
CA TYR A 37 -29.60 -1.86 1.73
C TYR A 37 -29.04 -0.46 1.42
N SER A 38 -29.09 0.47 2.38
CA SER A 38 -28.44 1.77 2.20
C SER A 38 -26.93 1.64 2.41
N GLU A 39 -26.15 2.00 1.39
CA GLU A 39 -24.70 2.19 1.52
C GLU A 39 -24.43 3.51 2.26
N SER A 40 -23.50 3.49 3.21
CA SER A 40 -23.02 4.68 3.90
C SER A 40 -21.55 4.94 3.56
N ALA A 41 -21.11 6.21 3.66
CA ALA A 41 -19.71 6.55 3.47
C ALA A 41 -18.89 6.12 4.71
N HIS A 42 -17.83 5.35 4.48
CA HIS A 42 -16.92 4.88 5.51
C HIS A 42 -15.49 5.30 5.19
N GLU A 43 -14.73 5.67 6.21
CA GLU A 43 -13.30 5.88 6.09
C GLU A 43 -12.57 4.54 6.14
N LYS A 44 -11.81 4.23 5.09
CA LYS A 44 -10.93 3.07 5.01
C LYS A 44 -9.48 3.55 5.02
N VAL A 45 -8.67 2.92 5.87
CA VAL A 45 -7.23 3.15 5.93
C VAL A 45 -6.51 1.80 5.92
N GLN A 46 -5.47 1.65 5.10
CA GLN A 46 -4.66 0.45 5.05
C GLN A 46 -3.28 0.76 5.65
N ARG A 47 -2.89 0.06 6.71
CA ARG A 47 -1.60 0.24 7.39
C ARG A 47 -0.85 -1.08 7.52
N ILE A 48 0.45 -1.00 7.73
CA ILE A 48 1.30 -2.17 7.98
C ILE A 48 1.09 -2.60 9.44
N TRP A 49 0.56 -3.80 9.66
CA TRP A 49 0.32 -4.29 11.02
C TRP A 49 1.64 -4.58 11.76
N ALA A 50 2.54 -5.33 11.11
CA ALA A 50 3.89 -5.61 11.59
C ALA A 50 4.89 -5.68 10.43
N ALA A 51 6.13 -5.28 10.70
CA ALA A 51 7.23 -5.20 9.77
C ALA A 51 7.86 -6.59 9.52
N PRO A 52 7.92 -7.10 8.28
CA PRO A 52 8.60 -8.36 7.98
C PRO A 52 10.14 -8.24 8.05
N PRO A 53 10.88 -9.34 8.20
CA PRO A 53 12.34 -9.29 8.18
C PRO A 53 12.89 -8.90 6.79
N LEU A 54 12.10 -9.15 5.73
CA LEU A 54 12.42 -8.80 4.34
C LEU A 54 11.23 -8.04 3.73
N LEU A 55 11.43 -6.76 3.44
CA LEU A 55 10.43 -5.92 2.77
C LEU A 55 10.66 -5.92 1.27
N VAL A 56 9.63 -6.31 0.52
CA VAL A 56 9.59 -6.22 -0.94
C VAL A 56 8.58 -5.16 -1.35
N VAL A 57 9.03 -4.18 -2.15
CA VAL A 57 8.17 -3.11 -2.65
C VAL A 57 8.03 -3.22 -4.16
N GLN A 58 6.80 -3.44 -4.62
CA GLN A 58 6.48 -3.46 -6.04
C GLN A 58 5.87 -2.13 -6.47
N LEU A 59 6.59 -1.37 -7.30
CA LEU A 59 6.04 -0.17 -7.94
C LEU A 59 5.07 -0.58 -9.05
N LYS A 60 3.79 -0.21 -8.92
CA LYS A 60 2.76 -0.42 -9.96
C LYS A 60 2.99 0.51 -11.15
N ARG A 61 3.96 0.18 -12.00
CA ARG A 61 4.36 0.98 -13.18
C ARG A 61 3.39 0.83 -14.36
N PHE A 62 2.12 0.60 -14.13
CA PHE A 62 1.12 0.46 -15.17
C PHE A 62 -0.15 1.19 -14.77
N ARG A 63 -0.83 1.74 -15.76
CA ARG A 63 -2.15 2.34 -15.60
C ARG A 63 -3.05 1.84 -16.70
N SER A 64 -4.23 1.37 -16.31
CA SER A 64 -5.33 1.05 -17.22
C SER A 64 -6.41 2.12 -17.10
N THR A 65 -6.83 2.70 -18.21
CA THR A 65 -7.90 3.71 -18.25
C THR A 65 -8.68 3.55 -19.55
N ARG A 66 -9.99 3.33 -19.44
CA ARG A 66 -10.91 3.17 -20.59
C ARG A 66 -10.43 2.11 -21.60
N GLY A 67 -9.90 0.99 -21.13
CA GLY A 67 -9.41 -0.11 -21.97
C GLY A 67 -7.99 0.06 -22.53
N LEU A 68 -7.36 1.23 -22.37
CA LEU A 68 -5.95 1.43 -22.73
C LEU A 68 -5.05 1.24 -21.52
N SER A 69 -4.03 0.40 -21.67
CA SER A 69 -3.00 0.17 -20.66
C SER A 69 -1.64 0.67 -21.13
N TYR A 70 -0.92 1.40 -20.28
CA TYR A 70 0.42 1.90 -20.61
C TYR A 70 1.35 1.91 -19.40
N LYS A 71 2.65 1.87 -19.68
CA LYS A 71 3.71 1.83 -18.68
C LYS A 71 4.03 3.22 -18.16
N LEU A 72 4.14 3.35 -16.85
CA LEU A 72 4.57 4.56 -16.16
C LEU A 72 6.09 4.62 -16.12
N LEU A 73 6.67 5.54 -16.89
CA LEU A 73 8.11 5.75 -17.03
C LEU A 73 8.65 6.82 -16.07
N GLN A 74 7.82 7.32 -15.16
CA GLN A 74 8.22 8.32 -14.17
C GLN A 74 9.31 7.75 -13.26
N HIS A 75 10.32 8.57 -13.01
CA HIS A 75 11.40 8.21 -12.09
C HIS A 75 10.87 8.24 -10.66
N VAL A 76 11.18 7.19 -9.89
CA VAL A 76 10.86 7.11 -8.47
C VAL A 76 12.19 7.08 -7.73
N THR A 77 12.47 8.13 -6.95
CA THR A 77 13.66 8.17 -6.09
C THR A 77 13.34 7.37 -4.82
N PHE A 78 14.28 6.54 -4.39
CA PHE A 78 14.14 5.72 -3.19
C PHE A 78 15.41 5.84 -2.34
N PRO A 79 15.30 5.85 -1.00
CA PRO A 79 16.45 5.98 -0.12
C PRO A 79 17.18 4.64 0.04
N ALA A 80 18.47 4.70 0.40
CA ALA A 80 19.24 3.50 0.78
C ALA A 80 18.79 2.90 2.13
N SER A 81 18.17 3.72 2.97
CA SER A 81 17.60 3.35 4.27
C SER A 81 16.16 3.84 4.32
N LEU A 82 15.22 2.94 4.59
CA LEU A 82 13.78 3.24 4.67
C LEU A 82 13.27 2.88 6.06
N ASP A 83 12.59 3.80 6.73
CA ASP A 83 11.85 3.51 7.96
C ASP A 83 10.35 3.46 7.62
N VAL A 84 9.69 2.36 7.98
CA VAL A 84 8.24 2.20 7.71
C VAL A 84 7.35 2.55 8.91
N ARG A 85 7.92 3.00 10.03
CA ARG A 85 7.18 3.28 11.28
C ARG A 85 5.95 4.17 11.05
N GLU A 86 6.06 5.19 10.22
CA GLU A 86 4.96 6.13 9.91
C GLU A 86 3.79 5.50 9.13
N TYR A 87 4.03 4.35 8.49
CA TYR A 87 3.03 3.61 7.71
C TYR A 87 2.43 2.43 8.49
N MET A 88 2.83 2.24 9.75
CA MET A 88 2.36 1.14 10.59
C MET A 88 1.07 1.47 11.33
N ALA A 89 0.32 0.42 11.69
CA ALA A 89 -0.85 0.53 12.56
C ALA A 89 -0.42 0.92 13.98
N GLY A 90 -1.22 1.79 14.63
CA GLY A 90 -0.97 2.22 16.00
C GLY A 90 -1.06 1.08 17.02
N ASP A 91 -0.41 1.25 18.17
CA ASP A 91 -0.32 0.20 19.20
C ASP A 91 -1.69 -0.20 19.77
N ALA A 92 -2.62 0.75 19.93
CA ALA A 92 -4.00 0.47 20.36
C ALA A 92 -4.78 -0.42 19.37
N GLU A 93 -4.46 -0.36 18.07
CA GLU A 93 -5.13 -1.12 17.01
C GLU A 93 -4.54 -2.54 16.84
N ALA A 94 -3.40 -2.83 17.50
CA ALA A 94 -2.67 -4.08 17.37
C ALA A 94 -2.89 -5.05 18.55
N GLU A 95 -3.24 -4.53 19.74
CA GLU A 95 -3.50 -5.31 20.96
C GLU A 95 -4.65 -6.31 20.79
N ASP A 96 -5.64 -6.02 19.94
CA ASP A 96 -6.81 -6.88 19.73
C ASP A 96 -6.49 -8.22 19.02
N VAL A 97 -5.31 -8.32 18.39
CA VAL A 97 -4.89 -9.48 17.57
C VAL A 97 -3.75 -10.30 18.21
N LEU A 98 -2.97 -9.68 19.11
CA LEU A 98 -1.80 -10.31 19.75
C LEU A 98 -2.15 -11.50 20.67
N SER A 99 -3.41 -11.63 21.10
CA SER A 99 -3.87 -12.75 21.94
C SER A 99 -4.03 -14.08 21.19
N LYS A 100 -3.94 -14.11 19.85
CA LYS A 100 -4.27 -15.31 19.04
C LYS A 100 -3.17 -15.87 18.13
N GLU A 101 -2.06 -15.19 17.89
CA GLU A 101 -1.12 -15.64 16.85
C GLU A 101 0.33 -15.79 17.31
N SER A 102 0.68 -17.02 17.71
CA SER A 102 2.06 -17.52 17.73
C SER A 102 2.63 -17.80 16.33
N ALA A 103 1.94 -17.37 15.26
CA ALA A 103 2.17 -17.79 13.89
C ALA A 103 3.27 -17.00 13.15
N PHE A 104 3.68 -15.82 13.63
CA PHE A 104 4.64 -14.97 12.93
C PHE A 104 5.77 -14.48 13.85
N LYS A 105 6.62 -15.40 14.33
CA LYS A 105 7.83 -15.06 15.12
C LYS A 105 8.78 -14.07 14.44
N SER A 106 8.72 -13.96 13.11
CA SER A 106 9.64 -13.12 12.35
C SER A 106 9.13 -11.69 12.12
N LEU A 107 7.88 -11.38 12.43
CA LEU A 107 7.33 -10.03 12.25
C LEU A 107 7.67 -9.18 13.48
N SER A 108 8.08 -7.93 13.25
CA SER A 108 8.45 -7.00 14.31
C SER A 108 7.57 -5.75 14.30
N ARG A 109 7.19 -5.24 15.47
CA ARG A 109 6.54 -3.92 15.61
C ARG A 109 7.51 -2.83 16.07
N THR A 110 8.72 -3.23 16.48
CA THR A 110 9.78 -2.35 16.98
C THR A 110 10.87 -2.12 15.94
N GLU A 111 11.23 -3.13 15.16
CA GLU A 111 12.23 -3.06 14.10
C GLU A 111 11.55 -2.71 12.77
N THR A 112 11.58 -1.43 12.42
CA THR A 112 10.87 -0.88 11.25
C THR A 112 11.81 -0.32 10.18
N ARG A 113 13.12 -0.42 10.41
CA ARG A 113 14.16 0.16 9.56
C ARG A 113 14.75 -0.88 8.62
N TYR A 114 14.74 -0.58 7.34
CA TYR A 114 15.26 -1.41 6.28
C TYR A 114 16.45 -0.76 5.59
N ARG A 115 17.36 -1.59 5.11
CA ARG A 115 18.44 -1.20 4.19
C ARG A 115 18.17 -1.80 2.83
N LEU A 116 18.28 -1.00 1.78
CA LEU A 116 18.14 -1.46 0.40
C LEU A 116 19.25 -2.48 0.09
N PHE A 117 18.85 -3.67 -0.36
CA PHE A 117 19.80 -4.74 -0.72
C PHE A 117 19.78 -5.10 -2.21
N GLY A 118 18.71 -4.75 -2.94
CA GLY A 118 18.57 -5.09 -4.34
C GLY A 118 17.47 -4.30 -5.02
N VAL A 119 17.60 -4.11 -6.34
CA VAL A 119 16.63 -3.42 -7.17
C VAL A 119 16.45 -4.23 -8.44
N VAL A 120 15.20 -4.54 -8.78
CA VAL A 120 14.85 -5.13 -10.09
C VAL A 120 14.30 -4.02 -10.97
N ASN A 121 14.91 -3.83 -12.13
CA ASN A 121 14.51 -2.83 -13.10
C ASN A 121 13.91 -3.49 -14.34
N HIS A 122 12.87 -2.89 -14.90
CA HIS A 122 12.24 -3.34 -16.14
C HIS A 122 12.40 -2.28 -17.24
N ILE A 123 13.09 -2.63 -18.31
CA ILE A 123 13.32 -1.79 -19.48
C ILE A 123 12.46 -2.31 -20.63
N GLY A 124 11.65 -1.45 -21.25
CA GLY A 124 10.72 -1.85 -22.31
C GLY A 124 9.32 -1.28 -22.11
N GLU A 125 8.34 -1.88 -22.77
CA GLU A 125 6.94 -1.47 -22.80
C GLU A 125 6.08 -2.29 -21.82
N MET A 126 4.76 -2.26 -21.96
CA MET A 126 3.83 -3.04 -21.13
C MET A 126 3.90 -4.54 -21.42
N CYS A 127 4.00 -4.90 -22.70
CA CYS A 127 3.86 -6.28 -23.16
C CYS A 127 5.19 -6.96 -23.49
N ALA A 128 6.30 -6.22 -23.47
CA ALA A 128 7.63 -6.72 -23.79
C ALA A 128 8.72 -5.88 -23.12
N GLY A 129 9.84 -6.52 -22.77
CA GLY A 129 10.98 -5.83 -22.19
C GLY A 129 12.03 -6.78 -21.64
N HIS A 130 12.89 -6.24 -20.79
CA HIS A 130 14.03 -6.91 -20.18
C HIS A 130 14.15 -6.54 -18.71
N TYR A 131 14.51 -7.52 -17.88
CA TYR A 131 14.71 -7.35 -16.44
C TYR A 131 16.20 -7.42 -16.11
N THR A 132 16.64 -6.47 -15.28
CA THR A 132 18.02 -6.38 -14.74
C THR A 132 17.99 -6.23 -13.25
#